data_AF-A0A960VET0-F1
#
_entry.id   AF-A0A960VET0-F1
#
_cell.length_a   1.000
_cell.length_b   1.000
_cell.length_c   1.000
_cell.angle_alpha   90.00
_cell.angle_beta   90.00
_cell.angle_gamma   90.00
#
_symmetry.space_group_name_H-M   'P 1'
#
loop_
_entity.id
_entity.type
_entity.pdbx_description
1 polymer ?
#
loop_
_entity_poly.entity_id
_entity_poly.type
_entity_poly.pdbx_seq_one_letter_code
_entity_poly.pdbx_strand_id
1 'polypeptide(L)'
;MKSGTELQQAIERAMKKVQGRKENDLCKFLPGPTGGYMHHFTLKKLKKTNPAELKSLLMEFIVESPKPRALEPKPRAPRGSRKRRDIISFTRIDLDKVLDLARRFGDKDLIAKFSPKRPLANLKRDLIRSIRDNQVNVDLWNAYAEAVDVNQNSQAQSI
;
A
#
# COMPACT_ATOMS: atom_id res chain seq x y z
N MET A 1 6.40 -34.94 15.91
CA MET A 1 6.94 -33.97 14.92
C MET A 1 7.00 -34.60 13.51
N LYS A 2 5.85 -34.84 12.86
CA LYS A 2 5.77 -35.48 11.52
C LYS A 2 4.98 -34.68 10.48
N SER A 3 4.46 -33.51 10.83
CA SER A 3 3.57 -32.71 9.96
C SER A 3 4.29 -31.95 8.84
N GLY A 4 5.57 -31.63 9.02
CA GLY A 4 6.34 -30.86 8.02
C GLY A 4 6.67 -31.66 6.76
N THR A 5 6.95 -32.96 6.89
CA THR A 5 7.36 -33.84 5.78
C THR A 5 6.19 -34.19 4.87
N GLU A 6 5.00 -34.43 5.44
CA GLU A 6 3.80 -34.74 4.66
C GLU A 6 3.35 -33.56 3.79
N LEU A 7 3.51 -32.33 4.28
CA LEU A 7 3.20 -31.14 3.51
C LEU A 7 4.14 -30.97 2.32
N GLN A 8 5.44 -31.19 2.52
CA GLN A 8 6.43 -31.11 1.44
C GLN A 8 6.14 -32.14 0.34
N GLN A 9 5.80 -33.38 0.72
CA GLN A 9 5.42 -34.41 -0.24
C GLN A 9 4.14 -34.04 -1.00
N ALA A 10 3.15 -33.43 -0.35
CA ALA A 10 1.94 -32.94 -1.02
C ALA A 10 2.25 -31.83 -2.03
N ILE A 11 3.13 -30.89 -1.67
CA ILE A 11 3.60 -29.81 -2.56
C ILE A 11 4.34 -30.38 -3.77
N GLU A 12 5.23 -31.35 -3.58
CA GLU A 12 5.97 -31.98 -4.67
C GLU A 12 5.05 -32.73 -5.65
N ARG A 13 4.06 -33.47 -5.12
CA ARG A 13 3.06 -34.17 -5.95
C ARG A 13 2.23 -33.17 -6.76
N ALA A 14 1.79 -32.08 -6.12
CA ALA A 14 1.06 -31.01 -6.78
C ALA A 14 1.89 -30.33 -7.88
N MET A 15 3.17 -30.06 -7.60
CA MET A 15 4.12 -29.46 -8.56
C MET A 15 4.36 -30.35 -9.78
N LYS A 16 4.55 -31.66 -9.58
CA LYS A 16 4.73 -32.62 -10.69
C LYS A 16 3.50 -32.68 -11.59
N LYS A 17 2.30 -32.63 -11.00
CA LYS A 17 1.04 -32.69 -11.75
C LYS A 17 0.74 -31.42 -12.54
N VAL A 18 1.08 -30.26 -11.98
CA VAL A 18 0.90 -28.94 -12.61
C VAL A 18 2.04 -28.59 -13.57
N GLN A 19 3.15 -29.34 -13.56
CA GLN A 19 4.39 -29.03 -14.29
C GLN A 19 4.90 -27.61 -13.98
N GLY A 20 4.68 -27.12 -12.75
CA GLY A 20 5.14 -25.82 -12.30
C GLY A 20 6.65 -25.80 -12.09
N ARG A 21 7.30 -24.65 -12.32
CA ARG A 21 8.75 -24.50 -12.03
C ARG A 21 8.99 -23.92 -10.64
N LYS A 22 8.04 -23.16 -10.11
CA LYS A 22 8.12 -22.51 -8.79
C LYS A 22 6.88 -22.86 -7.97
N GLU A 23 7.03 -22.92 -6.64
CA GLU A 23 5.88 -23.10 -5.72
C GLU A 23 4.75 -22.06 -5.97
N ASN A 24 5.12 -20.87 -6.46
CA ASN A 24 4.19 -19.82 -6.83
C ASN A 24 3.22 -20.21 -7.95
N ASP A 25 3.55 -21.20 -8.78
CA ASP A 25 2.66 -21.63 -9.86
C ASP A 25 1.42 -22.37 -9.31
N LEU A 26 1.54 -23.01 -8.14
CA LEU A 26 0.40 -23.66 -7.46
C LEU A 26 -0.69 -22.66 -7.08
N CYS A 27 -0.32 -21.41 -6.86
CA CYS A 27 -1.26 -20.34 -6.50
C CYS A 27 -2.36 -20.14 -7.54
N LYS A 28 -2.10 -20.43 -8.82
CA LYS A 28 -3.08 -20.32 -9.91
C LYS A 28 -4.21 -21.34 -9.81
N PHE A 29 -3.99 -22.43 -9.12
CA PHE A 29 -4.93 -23.56 -9.01
C PHE A 29 -5.64 -23.60 -7.66
N LEU A 30 -5.23 -22.74 -6.73
CA LEU A 30 -5.78 -22.71 -5.38
C LEU A 30 -6.71 -21.51 -5.21
N PRO A 31 -7.91 -21.69 -4.65
CA PRO A 31 -8.84 -20.60 -4.42
C PRO A 31 -8.31 -19.63 -3.36
N GLY A 32 -8.42 -18.34 -3.65
CA GLY A 32 -8.14 -17.27 -2.70
C GLY A 32 -9.36 -16.96 -1.81
N PRO A 33 -9.16 -16.38 -0.61
CA PRO A 33 -10.24 -16.10 0.35
C PRO A 33 -11.27 -15.07 -0.15
N THR A 34 -10.91 -14.21 -1.11
CA THR A 34 -11.77 -13.14 -1.64
C THR A 34 -12.24 -13.41 -3.07
N GLY A 35 -12.08 -14.65 -3.54
CA GLY A 35 -12.34 -15.09 -4.92
C GLY A 35 -11.13 -14.92 -5.85
N GLY A 36 -11.07 -15.77 -6.88
CA GLY A 36 -9.94 -15.87 -7.82
C GLY A 36 -8.80 -16.76 -7.32
N TYR A 37 -7.66 -16.72 -8.01
CA TYR A 37 -6.47 -17.47 -7.62
C TYR A 37 -5.79 -16.91 -6.37
N MET A 38 -5.18 -17.77 -5.57
CA MET A 38 -4.51 -17.38 -4.33
C MET A 38 -3.29 -16.49 -4.59
N HIS A 39 -3.04 -15.48 -3.76
CA HIS A 39 -1.81 -14.70 -3.86
C HIS A 39 -0.62 -15.46 -3.22
N HIS A 40 0.58 -15.36 -3.80
CA HIS A 40 1.77 -16.05 -3.29
C HIS A 40 2.13 -15.69 -1.84
N PHE A 41 1.82 -14.46 -1.39
CA PHE A 41 1.95 -14.09 0.03
C PHE A 41 1.01 -14.89 0.93
N THR A 42 -0.21 -15.16 0.47
CA THR A 42 -1.18 -15.95 1.21
C THR A 42 -0.73 -17.40 1.32
N LEU A 43 -0.19 -17.98 0.24
CA LEU A 43 0.44 -19.31 0.27
C LEU A 43 1.58 -19.37 1.29
N LYS A 44 2.49 -18.39 1.26
CA LYS A 44 3.64 -18.31 2.19
C LYS A 44 3.17 -18.16 3.64
N LYS A 45 2.10 -17.40 3.87
CA LYS A 45 1.49 -17.23 5.19
C LYS A 45 0.86 -18.54 5.67
N LEU A 46 0.02 -19.18 4.85
CA LEU A 46 -0.65 -20.46 5.14
C LEU A 46 0.33 -21.57 5.49
N LYS A 47 1.45 -21.67 4.76
CA LYS A 47 2.53 -22.63 5.06
C LYS A 47 3.08 -22.48 6.48
N LYS A 48 3.08 -21.26 7.05
CA LYS A 48 3.56 -20.95 8.41
C LYS A 48 2.46 -21.02 9.47
N THR A 49 1.26 -20.50 9.16
CA THR A 49 0.18 -20.36 10.14
C THR A 49 -0.70 -21.60 10.25
N ASN A 50 -1.01 -22.27 9.14
CA ASN A 50 -1.88 -23.44 9.13
C ASN A 50 -1.50 -24.44 8.01
N PRO A 51 -0.50 -25.31 8.25
CA PRO A 51 -0.02 -26.25 7.24
C PRO A 51 -1.03 -27.37 6.91
N ALA A 52 -1.95 -27.70 7.82
CA ALA A 52 -2.95 -28.75 7.62
C ALA A 52 -3.99 -28.34 6.57
N GLU A 53 -4.47 -27.10 6.65
CA GLU A 53 -5.41 -26.51 5.68
C GLU A 53 -4.79 -26.39 4.28
N LEU A 54 -3.49 -26.05 4.20
CA LEU A 54 -2.80 -26.05 2.92
C LEU A 54 -2.75 -27.45 2.29
N LYS A 55 -2.56 -28.49 3.11
CA LYS A 55 -2.54 -29.89 2.63
C LYS A 55 -3.90 -30.30 2.07
N SER A 56 -5.01 -29.99 2.74
CA SER A 56 -6.35 -30.35 2.25
C SER A 56 -6.66 -29.64 0.92
N LEU A 57 -6.35 -28.35 0.81
CA LEU A 57 -6.53 -27.59 -0.41
C LEU A 57 -5.70 -28.14 -1.59
N LEU A 58 -4.45 -28.56 -1.34
CA LEU A 58 -3.62 -29.17 -2.38
C LEU A 58 -4.16 -30.53 -2.83
N MET A 59 -4.69 -31.33 -1.90
CA MET A 59 -5.25 -32.64 -2.24
C MET A 59 -6.51 -32.49 -3.09
N GLU A 60 -7.46 -31.66 -2.66
CA GLU A 60 -8.74 -31.45 -3.32
C GLU A 60 -8.58 -30.83 -4.72
N PHE A 61 -7.87 -29.69 -4.82
CA PHE A 61 -7.84 -28.90 -6.05
C PHE A 61 -6.80 -29.37 -7.08
N ILE A 62 -5.75 -30.08 -6.64
CA ILE A 62 -4.64 -30.47 -7.51
C ILE A 62 -4.49 -31.99 -7.58
N VAL A 63 -4.28 -32.68 -6.45
CA VAL A 63 -3.88 -34.10 -6.47
C VAL A 63 -5.02 -35.04 -6.85
N GLU A 64 -6.23 -34.80 -6.35
CA GLU A 64 -7.42 -35.64 -6.62
C GLU A 64 -8.14 -35.20 -7.90
N SER A 65 -8.07 -33.93 -8.27
CA SER A 65 -8.68 -33.43 -9.51
C SER A 65 -7.97 -33.95 -10.77
N PRO A 66 -8.65 -34.64 -11.71
CA PRO A 66 -8.00 -35.24 -12.89
C PRO A 66 -7.40 -34.22 -13.86
N LYS A 67 -7.96 -33.00 -13.91
CA LYS A 67 -7.41 -31.87 -14.67
C LYS A 67 -7.47 -30.62 -13.78
N PRO A 68 -6.36 -30.19 -13.16
CA PRO A 68 -6.36 -29.01 -12.30
C PRO A 68 -6.70 -27.79 -13.16
N ARG A 69 -7.83 -27.12 -12.86
CA ARG A 69 -8.28 -25.93 -13.58
C ARG A 69 -7.59 -24.71 -13.00
N ALA A 70 -6.91 -23.94 -13.84
CA ALA A 70 -6.43 -22.62 -13.44
C ALA A 70 -7.62 -21.71 -13.13
N LEU A 71 -7.63 -21.14 -11.94
CA LEU A 71 -8.68 -20.22 -11.52
C LEU A 71 -8.46 -18.88 -12.20
N GLU A 72 -9.53 -18.36 -12.79
CA GLU A 72 -9.49 -17.04 -13.39
C GLU A 72 -9.28 -15.97 -12.31
N PRO A 73 -8.49 -14.91 -12.59
CA PRO A 73 -8.37 -13.79 -11.69
C PRO A 73 -9.75 -13.20 -11.39
N LYS A 74 -9.93 -12.73 -10.16
CA LYS A 74 -11.15 -12.01 -9.78
C LYS A 74 -11.39 -10.86 -10.77
N PRO A 75 -12.57 -10.75 -11.39
CA PRO A 75 -12.87 -9.65 -12.28
C PRO A 75 -12.71 -8.35 -11.49
N ARG A 76 -11.94 -7.41 -12.04
CA ARG A 76 -11.84 -6.09 -11.44
C ARG A 76 -13.23 -5.47 -11.47
N ALA A 77 -13.65 -4.88 -10.35
CA ALA A 77 -14.88 -4.09 -10.34
C ALA A 77 -14.81 -3.10 -11.52
N PRO A 78 -15.89 -2.97 -12.32
CA PRO A 78 -15.91 -2.01 -13.42
C PRO A 78 -15.49 -0.67 -12.83
N ARG A 79 -14.33 -0.16 -13.28
CA ARG A 79 -13.93 1.21 -12.97
C ARG A 79 -14.97 2.07 -13.68
N GLY A 80 -16.02 2.44 -12.95
CA GLY A 80 -16.97 3.42 -13.43
C GLY A 80 -16.19 4.61 -13.99
N SER A 81 -16.69 5.22 -15.06
CA SER A 81 -16.14 6.44 -15.64
C SER A 81 -16.34 7.60 -14.65
N ARG A 82 -15.58 7.60 -13.56
CA ARG A 82 -15.54 8.67 -12.56
C ARG A 82 -14.44 9.68 -12.90
N LYS A 83 -14.11 9.82 -14.18
CA LYS A 83 -13.47 11.05 -14.68
C LYS A 83 -14.56 12.12 -14.70
N ARG A 84 -14.82 12.76 -13.56
CA ARG A 84 -15.57 14.02 -13.58
C ARG A 84 -14.73 14.99 -14.41
N ARG A 85 -15.27 15.50 -15.52
CA ARG A 85 -14.58 16.43 -16.42
C ARG A 85 -14.16 17.72 -15.72
N ASP A 86 -14.77 18.00 -14.56
CA ASP A 86 -14.57 19.21 -13.78
C ASP A 86 -13.39 19.11 -12.78
N ILE A 87 -12.73 17.94 -12.67
CA ILE A 87 -11.55 17.77 -11.81
C ILE A 87 -10.30 18.10 -12.63
N ILE A 88 -9.81 19.32 -12.48
CA ILE A 88 -8.48 19.71 -12.94
C ILE A 88 -7.46 19.04 -12.01
N SER A 89 -6.66 18.11 -12.55
CA SER A 89 -5.56 17.50 -11.81
C SER A 89 -4.37 18.46 -11.79
N PHE A 90 -4.11 19.10 -10.66
CA PHE A 90 -2.89 19.88 -10.47
C PHE A 90 -1.70 18.94 -10.31
N THR A 91 -0.65 19.18 -11.10
CA THR A 91 0.66 18.57 -10.81
C THR A 91 1.33 19.34 -9.67
N ARG A 92 2.36 18.75 -9.06
CA ARG A 92 3.12 19.41 -7.99
C ARG A 92 3.70 20.76 -8.43
N ILE A 93 4.15 20.84 -9.68
CA ILE A 93 4.71 22.07 -10.27
C ILE A 93 3.62 23.14 -10.40
N ASP A 94 2.40 22.76 -10.73
CA ASP A 94 1.28 23.71 -10.86
C ASP A 94 0.87 24.26 -9.49
N LEU A 95 0.92 23.44 -8.43
CA LEU A 95 0.68 23.88 -7.06
C LEU A 95 1.72 24.89 -6.59
N ASP A 96 3.00 24.64 -6.88
CA ASP A 96 4.10 25.55 -6.52
C ASP A 96 3.93 26.92 -7.23
N LYS A 97 3.52 26.93 -8.50
CA LYS A 97 3.22 28.17 -9.24
C LYS A 97 2.01 28.92 -8.67
N VAL A 98 0.96 28.20 -8.29
CA VAL A 98 -0.23 28.79 -7.65
C VAL A 98 0.15 29.41 -6.30
N LEU A 99 1.01 28.76 -5.52
CA LEU A 99 1.53 29.30 -4.26
C LEU A 99 2.36 30.56 -4.46
N ASP A 100 3.24 30.60 -5.47
CA ASP A 100 4.03 31.79 -5.76
C ASP A 100 3.16 32.97 -6.21
N LEU A 101 2.11 32.71 -7.00
CA LEU A 101 1.11 33.71 -7.33
C LEU A 101 0.36 34.18 -6.08
N ALA A 102 -0.13 33.27 -5.24
CA ALA A 102 -0.85 33.61 -4.01
C ALA A 102 0.00 34.48 -3.06
N ARG A 103 1.30 34.20 -2.94
CA ARG A 103 2.26 35.02 -2.18
C ARG A 103 2.43 36.42 -2.76
N ARG A 104 2.49 36.56 -4.09
CA ARG A 104 2.61 37.87 -4.76
C ARG A 104 1.37 38.73 -4.59
N PHE A 105 0.19 38.12 -4.60
CA PHE A 105 -1.09 38.81 -4.43
C PHE A 105 -1.52 38.96 -2.96
N GLY A 106 -0.78 38.36 -2.02
CA GLY A 106 -1.09 38.43 -0.59
C GLY A 106 -2.36 37.67 -0.17
N ASP A 107 -2.80 36.70 -0.99
CA ASP A 107 -4.02 35.93 -0.73
C ASP A 107 -3.75 34.83 0.31
N LYS A 108 -4.05 35.16 1.57
CA LYS A 108 -3.83 34.30 2.75
C LYS A 108 -4.63 32.99 2.68
N ASP A 109 -5.79 32.98 2.03
CA ASP A 109 -6.66 31.80 1.95
C ASP A 109 -6.11 30.77 0.96
N LEU A 110 -5.60 31.23 -0.19
CA LEU A 110 -4.94 30.36 -1.16
C LEU A 110 -3.63 29.82 -0.61
N ILE A 111 -2.85 30.64 0.10
CA ILE A 111 -1.63 30.19 0.77
C ILE A 111 -1.97 29.10 1.79
N ALA A 112 -2.97 29.29 2.66
CA ALA A 112 -3.35 28.29 3.66
C ALA A 112 -3.86 26.97 3.04
N LYS A 113 -4.62 27.05 1.93
CA LYS A 113 -5.19 25.87 1.25
C LYS A 113 -4.16 25.08 0.46
N PHE A 114 -3.27 25.77 -0.25
CA PHE A 114 -2.29 25.16 -1.12
C PHE A 114 -0.94 24.96 -0.46
N SER A 115 -0.69 25.56 0.72
CA SER A 115 0.55 25.36 1.44
C SER A 115 0.69 23.87 1.71
N PRO A 116 1.82 23.26 1.32
CA PRO A 116 2.03 21.86 1.58
C PRO A 116 1.99 21.69 3.09
N LYS A 117 0.93 21.02 3.60
CA LYS A 117 0.83 20.57 4.98
C LYS A 117 1.93 19.56 5.22
N ARG A 118 3.15 20.04 5.42
CA ARG A 118 4.31 19.20 5.71
C ARG A 118 4.04 18.61 7.09
N PRO A 119 4.06 17.28 7.24
CA PRO A 119 3.88 16.69 8.55
C PRO A 119 4.99 17.22 9.49
N LEU A 120 4.63 17.47 10.75
CA LEU A 120 5.52 18.03 11.77
C LEU A 120 6.90 17.32 11.82
N ALA A 121 6.91 16.00 11.62
CA ALA A 121 8.12 15.20 11.61
C ALA A 121 9.10 15.59 10.47
N ASN A 122 8.58 16.02 9.32
CA ASN A 122 9.41 16.48 8.21
C ASN A 122 9.89 17.92 8.44
N LEU A 123 9.04 18.81 8.96
CA LEU A 123 9.43 20.18 9.33
C LEU A 123 10.56 20.19 10.38
N LYS A 124 10.47 19.34 11.41
CA LYS A 124 11.55 19.17 12.41
C LYS A 124 12.86 18.74 11.77
N ARG A 125 12.81 17.76 10.85
CA ARG A 125 14.01 17.27 10.15
C ARG A 125 14.63 18.32 9.25
N ASP A 126 13.81 19.06 8.51
CA ASP A 126 14.27 20.13 7.61
C ASP A 126 14.86 21.31 8.42
N LEU A 127 14.26 21.66 9.56
CA LEU A 127 14.78 22.70 10.46
C LEU A 127 16.14 22.31 11.06
N ILE A 128 16.28 21.08 11.56
CA ILE A 128 17.56 20.58 12.09
C ILE A 128 18.65 20.57 11.02
N ARG A 129 18.30 20.24 9.77
CA ARG A 129 19.25 20.33 8.64
C ARG A 129 19.65 21.78 8.35
N SER A 130 18.67 22.70 8.27
CA SER A 130 18.94 24.13 8.07
C SER A 130 19.87 24.70 9.16
N ILE A 131 19.66 24.31 10.42
CA ILE A 131 20.52 24.70 11.56
C ILE A 131 21.93 24.12 11.40
N ARG A 132 22.04 22.84 10.99
CA ARG A 132 23.34 22.20 10.75
C ARG A 132 24.12 22.86 9.61
N ASP A 133 23.41 23.30 8.59
CA ASP A 133 23.99 23.93 7.40
C ASP A 133 24.18 25.45 7.57
N ASN A 134 23.94 26.00 8.78
CA ASN A 134 24.00 27.44 9.11
C ASN A 134 23.16 28.33 8.18
N GLN A 135 22.04 27.82 7.67
CA GLN A 135 21.10 28.58 6.85
C GLN A 135 19.89 28.99 7.69
N VAL A 136 19.59 30.29 7.70
CA VAL A 136 18.39 30.82 8.35
C VAL A 136 17.24 30.84 7.33
N ASN A 137 16.31 29.92 7.48
CA ASN A 137 15.09 29.90 6.68
C ASN A 137 13.89 30.29 7.54
N VAL A 138 13.51 31.56 7.45
CA VAL A 138 12.43 32.17 8.24
C VAL A 138 11.07 31.54 7.91
N ASP A 139 10.85 31.16 6.65
CA ASP A 139 9.61 30.50 6.22
C ASP A 139 9.46 29.09 6.82
N LEU A 140 10.56 28.33 6.92
CA LEU A 140 10.57 27.02 7.58
C LEU A 140 10.30 27.13 9.09
N TRP A 141 10.84 28.17 9.73
CA TRP A 141 10.57 28.44 11.14
C TRP A 141 9.11 28.80 11.38
N ASN A 142 8.55 29.71 10.58
CA ASN A 142 7.16 30.13 10.68
C ASN A 142 6.20 28.95 10.43
N ALA A 143 6.46 28.14 9.40
CA ALA A 143 5.69 26.93 9.13
C ALA A 143 5.80 25.89 10.25
N TYR A 144 6.96 25.78 10.89
CA TYR A 144 7.14 24.91 12.07
C TYR A 144 6.36 25.43 13.29
N ALA A 145 6.46 26.72 13.59
CA ALA A 145 5.74 27.34 14.71
C ALA A 145 4.22 27.20 14.55
N GLU A 146 3.69 27.48 13.36
CA GLU A 146 2.27 27.30 13.04
C GLU A 146 1.84 25.82 13.13
N ALA A 147 2.66 24.89 12.65
CA ALA A 147 2.37 23.46 12.76
C ALA A 147 2.43 22.93 14.20
N VAL A 148 3.25 23.53 15.08
CA VAL A 148 3.30 23.21 16.51
C VAL A 148 2.05 23.72 17.21
N ASP A 149 1.64 24.96 16.93
CA ASP A 149 0.46 25.58 17.51
C ASP A 149 -0.81 24.79 17.15
N VAL A 150 -0.98 24.42 15.88
CA VAL A 150 -2.09 23.57 15.42
C VAL A 150 -2.08 22.20 16.09
N ASN A 151 -0.91 21.59 16.31
CA ASN A 151 -0.82 20.28 16.97
C ASN A 151 -1.16 20.35 18.47
N GLN A 152 -0.73 21.41 19.16
CA GLN A 152 -1.06 21.64 20.57
C GLN A 152 -2.55 21.91 20.74
N ASN A 153 -3.14 22.73 19.87
CA ASN A 153 -4.56 23.05 19.90
C ASN A 153 -5.43 21.82 19.53
N SER A 154 -4.96 20.97 18.61
CA SER A 154 -5.63 19.69 18.28
C SER A 154 -5.59 18.68 19.43
N GLN A 155 -4.55 18.68 20.27
CA GLN A 155 -4.46 17.83 21.46
C GLN A 155 -5.35 18.33 22.61
N ALA A 156 -5.53 19.64 22.74
CA ALA A 156 -6.39 20.26 23.75
C ALA A 156 -7.90 20.03 23.50
N GLN A 157 -8.33 19.85 22.25
CA GLN A 157 -9.73 19.58 21.90
C GLN A 157 -10.15 18.10 22.02
N SER A 158 -9.21 17.21 22.32
CA SER A 158 -9.44 15.77 22.50
C SER A 158 -9.51 15.33 23.98
N ILE A 159 -9.73 16.28 24.89
CA ILE A 159 -10.01 16.05 26.32
C ILE A 159 -11.43 16.50 26.64
#